data_AF-A0A538QRQ9-F1
#
_entry.id   AF-A0A538QRQ9-F1
#
_cell.length_a   1.000
_cell.length_b   1.000
_cell.length_c   1.000
_cell.angle_alpha   90.00
_cell.angle_beta   90.00
_cell.angle_gamma   90.00
#
_symmetry.space_group_name_H-M   'P 1'
#
loop_
_entity.id
_entity.type
_entity.pdbx_description
1 polymer ?
#
loop_
_entity_poly.entity_id
_entity_poly.type
_entity_poly.pdbx_seq_one_letter_code
_entity_poly.pdbx_strand_id
1 'polypeptide(L)'
;MVPGWSEQEIFNEAIVTARRAFPRLSDLRVIERPGWLQIITPSVTTGSLNEVLWSALEADRADAIIDAAIAEYRGLGLKFRWCVGPDSAPADLGERLTRRGLMGSLGRAMARSTDAPPEDPAIRITEVDATNLDVYSQVTAHGWELERAATAALHARM
;
A
#
# COMPACT_ATOMS: atom_id res chain seq x y z
N MET A 1 7.13 9.43 -18.84
CA MET A 1 7.83 10.55 -18.18
C MET A 1 6.87 11.71 -18.07
N VAL A 2 6.63 12.23 -16.87
CA VAL A 2 5.83 13.45 -16.67
C VAL A 2 6.73 14.64 -17.07
N PRO A 3 6.33 15.46 -18.07
CA PRO A 3 7.17 16.55 -18.54
C PRO A 3 7.57 17.50 -17.40
N GLY A 4 8.85 17.83 -17.31
CA GLY A 4 9.38 18.76 -16.31
C GLY A 4 9.67 18.20 -14.92
N TRP A 5 9.44 16.90 -14.69
CA TRP A 5 9.72 16.24 -13.41
C TRP A 5 10.97 15.37 -13.48
N SER A 6 11.80 15.44 -12.44
CA SER A 6 12.94 14.54 -12.21
C SER A 6 12.49 13.15 -11.73
N GLU A 7 13.37 12.16 -11.84
CA GLU A 7 13.11 10.81 -11.30
C GLU A 7 12.85 10.83 -9.79
N GLN A 8 13.55 11.69 -9.04
CA GLN A 8 13.36 11.83 -7.60
C GLN A 8 12.00 12.43 -7.26
N GLU A 9 11.52 13.41 -8.03
CA GLU A 9 10.17 13.97 -7.85
C GLU A 9 9.10 12.94 -8.17
N ILE A 10 9.27 12.17 -9.24
CA ILE A 10 8.37 11.05 -9.57
C ILE A 10 8.38 10.01 -8.45
N PHE A 11 9.55 9.64 -7.92
CA PHE A 11 9.66 8.69 -6.81
C PHE A 11 8.97 9.23 -5.55
N ASN A 12 9.25 10.48 -5.19
CA ASN A 12 8.64 11.10 -4.02
C ASN A 12 7.12 11.12 -4.15
N GLU A 13 6.58 11.51 -5.29
CA GLU A 13 5.12 11.58 -5.45
C GLU A 13 4.48 10.20 -5.52
N ALA A 14 5.03 9.29 -6.31
CA ALA A 14 4.42 7.98 -6.52
C ALA A 14 4.60 7.02 -5.33
N ILE A 15 5.68 7.15 -4.55
CA ILE A 15 6.01 6.25 -3.44
C ILE A 15 5.89 6.95 -2.09
N VAL A 16 6.54 8.09 -1.90
CA VAL A 16 6.65 8.72 -0.57
C VAL A 16 5.33 9.39 -0.16
N THR A 17 4.75 10.22 -1.02
CA THR A 17 3.46 10.90 -0.76
C THR A 17 2.35 9.88 -0.53
N ALA A 18 2.28 8.85 -1.37
CA ALA A 18 1.25 7.82 -1.32
C ALA A 18 1.22 7.00 -0.01
N ARG A 19 2.33 6.93 0.75
CA ARG A 19 2.38 6.20 2.04
C ARG A 19 1.37 6.68 3.07
N ARG A 20 0.88 7.92 2.95
CA ARG A 20 -0.11 8.52 3.86
C ARG A 20 -1.52 8.61 3.28
N ALA A 21 -1.76 8.02 2.11
CA ALA A 21 -3.09 7.96 1.49
C ALA A 21 -3.97 6.89 2.16
N PHE A 22 -4.27 7.06 3.44
CA PHE A 22 -4.99 6.07 4.23
C PHE A 22 -6.49 6.05 3.90
N PRO A 23 -7.08 4.87 3.63
CA PRO A 23 -8.53 4.75 3.47
C PRO A 23 -9.26 5.00 4.80
N ARG A 24 -10.52 5.44 4.73
CA ARG A 24 -11.36 5.68 5.91
C ARG A 24 -12.08 4.40 6.36
N LEU A 25 -11.32 3.46 6.91
CA LEU A 25 -11.86 2.26 7.56
C LEU A 25 -11.85 2.42 9.08
N SER A 26 -12.92 1.97 9.73
CA SER A 26 -13.15 2.21 11.16
C SER A 26 -12.19 1.44 12.07
N ASP A 27 -11.62 0.34 11.59
CA ASP A 27 -10.67 -0.51 12.30
C ASP A 27 -9.24 -0.38 11.76
N LEU A 28 -8.99 0.54 10.82
CA LEU A 28 -7.63 0.86 10.38
C LEU A 28 -6.87 1.49 11.54
N ARG A 29 -5.77 0.84 11.93
CA ARG A 29 -4.81 1.34 12.89
C ARG A 29 -3.59 1.87 12.15
N VAL A 30 -3.27 3.14 12.35
CA VAL A 30 -2.02 3.76 11.90
C VAL A 30 -1.05 3.79 13.08
N ILE A 31 0.10 3.14 12.93
CA ILE A 31 1.17 3.11 13.92
C ILE A 31 2.33 3.91 13.35
N GLU A 32 2.53 5.11 13.89
CA GLU A 32 3.55 6.03 13.43
C GLU A 32 4.47 6.45 14.59
N ARG A 33 5.78 6.38 14.35
CA ARG A 33 6.83 6.84 15.27
C ARG A 33 8.09 7.14 14.45
N PRO A 34 9.11 7.80 15.03
CA PRO A 34 10.35 8.07 14.30
C PRO A 34 10.93 6.79 13.66
N GLY A 35 11.21 6.85 12.36
CA GLY A 35 11.74 5.71 11.61
C GLY A 35 10.72 4.60 11.29
N TRP A 36 9.42 4.81 11.47
CA TRP A 36 8.42 3.75 11.31
C TRP A 36 7.05 4.27 10.88
N LEU A 37 6.48 3.64 9.87
CA LEU A 37 5.09 3.78 9.48
C LEU A 37 4.49 2.43 9.15
N GLN A 38 3.41 2.08 9.83
CA GLN A 38 2.76 0.78 9.71
C GLN A 38 1.24 0.95 9.77
N ILE A 39 0.52 0.14 8.99
CA ILE A 39 -0.93 0.02 9.05
C ILE A 39 -1.38 -1.40 9.35
N ILE A 40 -2.43 -1.52 10.14
CA ILE A 40 -3.09 -2.78 10.44
C ILE A 40 -4.60 -2.59 10.29
N THR A 41 -5.22 -3.42 9.47
CA THR A 41 -6.67 -3.41 9.23
C THR A 41 -7.20 -4.82 9.47
N PRO A 42 -7.67 -5.14 10.70
CA PRO A 42 -8.11 -6.49 11.05
C PRO A 42 -9.20 -7.07 10.15
N SER A 43 -10.10 -6.23 9.64
CA SER A 43 -11.17 -6.62 8.71
C SER A 43 -10.69 -7.01 7.30
N VAL A 44 -9.42 -6.75 6.96
CA VAL A 44 -8.85 -7.04 5.64
C VAL A 44 -7.73 -8.07 5.77
N THR A 45 -8.06 -9.35 5.62
CA THR A 45 -7.12 -10.45 5.89
C THR A 45 -6.22 -10.81 4.70
N THR A 46 -6.55 -10.34 3.49
CA THR A 46 -5.86 -10.69 2.24
C THR A 46 -4.52 -9.97 2.04
N GLY A 47 -4.25 -8.91 2.80
CA GLY A 47 -2.94 -8.25 2.91
C GLY A 47 -2.77 -6.94 2.16
N SER A 48 -3.80 -6.47 1.46
CA SER A 48 -3.79 -5.20 0.72
C SER A 48 -3.73 -3.95 1.61
N LEU A 49 -4.28 -4.02 2.83
CA LEU A 49 -4.31 -2.92 3.81
C LEU A 49 -3.61 -3.28 5.13
N ASN A 50 -2.61 -4.16 5.05
CA ASN A 50 -1.72 -4.53 6.14
C ASN A 50 -0.28 -4.42 5.67
N GLU A 51 0.44 -3.43 6.20
CA GLU A 51 1.76 -3.13 5.69
C GLU A 51 2.64 -2.35 6.67
N VAL A 52 3.94 -2.67 6.67
CA VAL A 52 4.98 -1.72 7.09
C VAL A 52 5.33 -0.86 5.87
N LEU A 53 4.80 0.36 5.83
CA LEU A 53 4.88 1.29 4.68
C LEU A 53 6.26 1.93 4.55
N TRP A 54 6.93 2.12 5.70
CA TRP A 54 8.28 2.66 5.77
C TRP A 54 8.94 2.24 7.08
N SER A 55 10.24 1.96 7.02
CA SER A 55 11.06 1.66 8.18
C SER A 55 12.50 2.11 7.98
N ALA A 56 12.97 3.01 8.85
CA ALA A 56 14.36 3.39 9.01
C ALA A 56 14.80 3.05 10.43
N LEU A 57 15.29 1.82 10.60
CA LEU A 57 15.63 1.22 11.90
C LEU A 57 17.10 1.37 12.24
N GLU A 58 17.39 1.55 13.53
CA GLU A 58 18.74 1.40 14.07
C GLU A 58 19.20 -0.06 13.95
N ALA A 59 20.41 -0.27 13.45
CA ALA A 59 20.90 -1.60 13.07
C ALA A 59 20.95 -2.60 14.24
N ASP A 60 21.24 -2.13 15.45
CA ASP A 60 21.34 -2.93 16.68
C ASP A 60 19.97 -3.40 17.20
N ARG A 61 18.89 -2.68 16.87
CA ARG A 61 17.52 -3.00 17.28
C ARG A 61 16.64 -3.51 16.13
N ALA A 62 17.14 -3.48 14.90
CA ALA A 62 16.38 -3.82 13.70
C ALA A 62 15.74 -5.21 13.80
N ASP A 63 16.51 -6.22 14.18
CA ASP A 63 16.03 -7.61 14.26
C ASP A 63 14.87 -7.78 15.24
N ALA A 64 14.98 -7.21 16.44
CA ALA A 64 13.93 -7.28 17.46
C ALA A 64 12.64 -6.58 17.01
N ILE A 65 12.76 -5.43 16.32
CA ILE A 65 11.61 -4.69 15.80
C ILE A 65 10.94 -5.45 14.66
N ILE A 66 11.73 -6.04 13.76
CA ILE A 66 11.22 -6.88 12.67
C ILE A 66 10.45 -8.08 13.24
N ASP A 67 11.03 -8.79 14.20
CA ASP A 67 10.39 -9.95 14.84
C ASP A 67 9.07 -9.57 15.51
N ALA A 68 9.03 -8.44 16.23
CA ALA A 68 7.81 -7.95 16.86
C ALA A 68 6.71 -7.61 15.84
N ALA A 69 7.04 -6.92 14.74
CA ALA A 69 6.07 -6.55 13.71
C ALA A 69 5.52 -7.79 12.98
N ILE A 70 6.38 -8.75 12.64
CA ILE A 70 5.96 -10.02 12.03
C ILE A 70 5.05 -10.81 12.98
N ALA A 71 5.41 -10.87 14.27
CA ALA A 71 4.60 -11.54 15.28
C ALA A 71 3.22 -10.89 15.43
N GLU A 72 3.11 -9.56 15.35
CA GLU A 72 1.84 -8.84 15.41
C GLU A 72 0.92 -9.25 14.26
N TYR A 73 1.39 -9.19 13.01
CA TYR A 73 0.57 -9.61 11.86
C TYR A 73 0.18 -11.09 11.91
N ARG A 74 1.13 -11.98 12.25
CA ARG A 74 0.87 -13.42 12.35
C ARG A 74 -0.10 -13.74 13.49
N GLY A 75 0.03 -13.09 14.64
CA GLY A 75 -0.87 -13.26 15.79
C GLY A 75 -2.30 -12.83 15.49
N LEU A 76 -2.49 -11.87 14.57
CA LEU A 76 -3.79 -11.43 14.06
C LEU A 76 -4.30 -12.27 12.88
N GLY A 77 -3.53 -13.25 12.39
CA GLY A 77 -3.89 -14.06 11.22
C GLY A 77 -3.91 -13.27 9.91
N LEU A 78 -3.16 -12.17 9.82
CA LEU A 78 -3.18 -11.27 8.66
C LEU A 78 -2.05 -11.59 7.68
N LYS A 79 -2.38 -11.65 6.39
CA LYS A 79 -1.37 -11.42 5.34
C LYS A 79 -0.93 -9.96 5.42
N PHE A 80 0.33 -9.69 5.12
CA PHE A 80 0.88 -8.33 5.12
C PHE A 80 2.04 -8.23 4.13
N ARG A 81 2.43 -6.99 3.84
CA ARG A 81 3.62 -6.66 3.05
C ARG A 81 4.54 -5.72 3.82
N TRP A 82 5.80 -5.62 3.38
CA TRP A 82 6.78 -4.71 3.96
C TRP A 82 7.47 -3.98 2.81
N CYS A 83 7.31 -2.66 2.75
CA CYS A 83 7.97 -1.83 1.74
C CYS A 83 9.44 -1.62 2.10
N VAL A 84 10.33 -1.98 1.17
CA VAL A 84 11.76 -1.68 1.25
C VAL A 84 12.09 -0.75 0.09
N GLY A 85 12.38 0.50 0.42
CA GLY A 85 12.78 1.54 -0.54
C GLY A 85 14.20 2.06 -0.27
N PRO A 86 14.73 2.95 -1.13
CA PRO A 86 16.04 3.58 -0.95
C PRO A 86 16.19 4.35 0.38
N ASP A 87 15.09 4.77 0.97
CA ASP A 87 15.00 5.48 2.25
C ASP A 87 14.72 4.56 3.44
N SER A 88 14.85 3.24 3.25
CA SER A 88 14.74 2.25 4.32
C SER A 88 16.10 1.97 4.94
N ALA A 89 16.09 1.69 6.23
CA ALA A 89 17.29 1.31 6.99
C ALA A 89 16.99 0.15 7.94
N PRO A 90 17.97 -0.72 8.23
CA PRO A 90 19.34 -0.73 7.69
C PRO A 90 19.41 -1.13 6.20
N ALA A 91 20.56 -0.91 5.56
CA ALA A 91 20.75 -1.22 4.12
C ALA A 91 20.54 -2.72 3.79
N ASP A 92 20.73 -3.60 4.76
CA ASP A 92 20.50 -5.05 4.67
C ASP A 92 19.07 -5.46 5.10
N LEU A 93 18.14 -4.52 5.26
CA LEU A 93 16.76 -4.79 5.72
C LEU A 93 16.06 -5.88 4.90
N GLY A 94 16.18 -5.84 3.57
CA GLY A 94 15.57 -6.85 2.69
C GLY A 94 16.10 -8.27 2.97
N GLU A 95 17.38 -8.41 3.27
CA GLU A 95 18.00 -9.69 3.63
C GLU A 95 17.48 -10.18 4.98
N ARG A 96 17.40 -9.28 5.97
CA ARG A 96 16.86 -9.59 7.31
C ARG A 96 15.42 -10.07 7.27
N LEU A 97 14.59 -9.48 6.39
CA LEU A 97 13.21 -9.89 6.16
C LEU A 97 13.13 -11.25 5.47
N THR A 98 13.99 -11.49 4.47
CA THR A 98 14.05 -12.76 3.75
C THR A 98 14.43 -13.92 4.69
N ARG A 99 15.38 -13.70 5.61
CA ARG A 99 15.74 -14.67 6.66
C ARG A 99 14.58 -15.08 7.57
N ARG A 100 13.51 -14.29 7.62
CA ARG A 100 12.29 -14.54 8.42
C ARG A 100 11.12 -15.10 7.60
N GLY A 101 11.40 -15.48 6.36
CA GLY A 101 10.47 -16.13 5.45
C GLY A 101 9.58 -15.19 4.65
N LEU A 102 9.90 -13.88 4.60
CA LEU A 102 9.25 -12.99 3.64
C LEU A 102 9.85 -13.22 2.25
N MET A 103 9.01 -13.11 1.22
CA MET A 103 9.43 -13.23 -0.18
C MET A 103 9.57 -11.83 -0.79
N GLY A 104 10.74 -11.55 -1.36
CA GLY A 104 10.98 -10.30 -2.09
C GLY A 104 10.26 -10.26 -3.42
N SER A 105 9.70 -9.11 -3.77
CA SER A 105 9.18 -8.80 -5.10
C SER A 105 9.47 -7.35 -5.45
N LEU A 106 9.59 -7.02 -6.74
CA LEU A 106 9.85 -5.66 -7.19
C LEU A 106 8.53 -4.90 -7.38
N GLY A 107 8.34 -3.84 -6.60
CA GLY A 107 7.31 -2.84 -6.86
C GLY A 107 7.74 -1.88 -7.97
N ARG A 108 6.79 -1.43 -8.80
CA ARG A 108 7.02 -0.41 -9.82
C ARG A 108 6.07 0.75 -9.62
N ALA A 109 6.62 1.94 -9.45
CA ALA A 109 5.88 3.17 -9.58
C ALA A 109 5.67 3.49 -11.07
N MET A 110 4.48 4.00 -11.40
CA MET A 110 4.14 4.49 -12.73
C MET A 110 3.55 5.88 -12.59
N ALA A 111 3.92 6.78 -13.48
CA ALA A 111 3.40 8.14 -13.50
C ALA A 111 3.04 8.55 -14.93
N ARG A 112 1.88 9.21 -15.07
CA ARG A 112 1.34 9.76 -16.32
C ARG A 112 0.64 11.09 -15.99
N SER A 113 0.60 12.01 -16.95
CA SER A 113 -0.28 13.19 -16.85
C SER A 113 -1.75 12.75 -16.82
N THR A 114 -2.54 13.42 -15.98
CA THR A 114 -3.99 13.25 -15.86
C THR A 114 -4.77 13.89 -17.01
N ASP A 115 -4.13 14.75 -17.81
CA ASP A 115 -4.75 15.44 -18.94
C ASP A 115 -4.82 14.57 -20.21
N ALA A 116 -4.23 13.38 -20.17
CA ALA A 116 -4.18 12.49 -21.32
C ALA A 116 -5.50 11.69 -21.43
N PRO A 117 -6.28 11.85 -22.51
CA PRO A 117 -7.51 11.09 -22.70
C PRO A 117 -7.23 9.59 -22.94
N PRO A 118 -8.25 8.72 -22.80
CA PRO A 118 -8.15 7.34 -23.27
C PRO A 118 -7.91 7.33 -24.80
N GLU A 119 -7.07 6.41 -25.27
CA GLU A 119 -6.68 6.34 -26.69
C GLU A 119 -7.78 5.72 -27.57
N ASP A 120 -8.65 4.89 -27.00
CA ASP A 120 -9.73 4.20 -27.70
C ASP A 120 -11.05 5.00 -27.61
N PRO A 121 -11.61 5.48 -28.74
CA PRO A 121 -12.87 6.23 -28.75
C PRO A 121 -14.09 5.41 -28.33
N ALA A 122 -13.99 4.08 -28.25
CA ALA A 122 -15.04 3.22 -27.69
C ALA A 122 -15.13 3.29 -26.16
N ILE A 123 -14.09 3.78 -25.48
CA ILE A 123 -14.05 3.91 -24.02
C ILE A 123 -14.79 5.19 -23.61
N ARG A 124 -15.79 5.04 -22.74
CA ARG A 124 -16.48 6.16 -22.09
C ARG A 124 -16.05 6.27 -20.64
N ILE A 125 -15.74 7.49 -20.21
CA ILE A 125 -15.46 7.81 -18.81
C ILE A 125 -16.72 8.40 -18.21
N THR A 126 -17.17 7.83 -17.10
CA THR A 126 -18.32 8.31 -16.33
C THR A 126 -17.90 8.50 -14.88
N GLU A 127 -18.39 9.56 -14.24
CA GLU A 127 -18.21 9.75 -12.81
C GLU A 127 -18.84 8.60 -12.02
N VAL A 128 -18.20 8.18 -10.94
CA VAL A 128 -18.75 7.17 -10.04
C VAL A 128 -19.78 7.82 -9.14
N ASP A 129 -21.00 7.28 -9.12
CA ASP A 129 -22.11 7.73 -8.30
C ASP A 129 -22.86 6.54 -7.69
N ALA A 130 -23.94 6.81 -6.95
CA ALA A 130 -24.74 5.78 -6.30
C ALA A 130 -25.33 4.73 -7.26
N THR A 131 -25.50 5.05 -8.55
CA THR A 131 -26.09 4.16 -9.56
C THR A 131 -25.09 3.16 -10.13
N ASN A 132 -23.79 3.48 -10.09
CA ASN A 132 -22.73 2.65 -10.67
C ASN A 132 -21.65 2.19 -9.65
N LEU A 133 -21.78 2.60 -8.37
CA LEU A 133 -20.86 2.26 -7.27
C LEU A 133 -20.63 0.76 -7.08
N ASP A 134 -21.67 -0.06 -7.26
CA ASP A 134 -21.56 -1.52 -7.10
C ASP A 134 -20.67 -2.15 -8.18
N VAL A 135 -20.81 -1.68 -9.43
CA VAL A 135 -19.96 -2.11 -10.55
C VAL A 135 -18.51 -1.70 -10.31
N TYR A 136 -18.28 -0.45 -9.92
CA TYR A 136 -16.94 0.04 -9.57
C TYR A 136 -16.32 -0.80 -8.44
N SER A 137 -17.09 -1.08 -7.39
CA SER A 137 -16.63 -1.89 -6.25
C SER A 137 -16.30 -3.32 -6.65
N GLN A 138 -17.10 -3.93 -7.54
CA GLN A 138 -16.85 -5.27 -8.06
C GLN A 138 -15.55 -5.32 -8.88
N VAL A 139 -15.36 -4.37 -9.80
CA VAL A 139 -14.17 -4.32 -10.66
C VAL A 139 -12.91 -4.10 -9.82
N THR A 140 -12.95 -3.17 -8.86
CA THR A 140 -11.83 -2.93 -7.93
C THR A 140 -11.53 -4.17 -7.09
N ALA A 141 -12.54 -4.81 -6.51
CA ALA A 141 -12.33 -6.02 -5.71
C ALA A 141 -11.70 -7.15 -6.53
N HIS A 142 -12.15 -7.33 -7.78
CA HIS A 142 -11.59 -8.34 -8.67
C HIS A 142 -10.13 -8.02 -9.07
N GLY A 143 -9.86 -6.79 -9.51
CA GLY A 143 -8.53 -6.39 -9.98
C GLY A 143 -7.46 -6.37 -8.90
N TRP A 144 -7.85 -6.21 -7.63
CA TRP A 144 -6.96 -6.16 -6.48
C TRP A 144 -7.04 -7.39 -5.58
N GLU A 145 -7.77 -8.43 -5.98
CA GLU A 145 -7.99 -9.66 -5.21
C GLU A 145 -8.46 -9.37 -3.76
N LEU A 146 -9.42 -8.46 -3.63
CA LEU A 146 -9.99 -8.01 -2.36
C LEU A 146 -11.34 -8.68 -2.07
N GLU A 147 -11.70 -8.66 -0.79
CA GLU A 147 -13.05 -9.03 -0.34
C GLU A 147 -14.09 -8.00 -0.79
N ARG A 148 -15.03 -8.43 -1.65
CA ARG A 148 -16.05 -7.55 -2.25
C ARG A 148 -16.84 -6.76 -1.21
N ALA A 149 -17.23 -7.39 -0.10
CA ALA A 149 -18.01 -6.73 0.94
C ALA A 149 -17.22 -5.61 1.64
N ALA A 150 -15.93 -5.83 1.91
CA ALA A 150 -15.05 -4.82 2.51
C ALA A 150 -14.79 -3.67 1.52
N THR A 151 -14.56 -3.98 0.25
CA THR A 151 -14.37 -2.97 -0.81
C THR A 151 -15.62 -2.11 -1.02
N ALA A 152 -16.82 -2.72 -1.06
CA ALA A 152 -18.07 -1.97 -1.16
C ALA A 152 -18.31 -1.06 0.04
N ALA A 153 -18.02 -1.53 1.26
CA ALA A 153 -18.13 -0.73 2.48
C ALA A 153 -17.15 0.45 2.50
N LEU A 154 -15.95 0.29 1.92
CA LEU A 154 -14.98 1.38 1.74
C LEU A 154 -15.54 2.45 0.79
N HIS A 155 -16.02 2.04 -0.39
CA HIS A 155 -16.49 2.99 -1.40
C HIS A 155 -17.78 3.70 -1.01
N ALA A 156 -18.67 3.06 -0.24
CA ALA A 156 -19.87 3.71 0.28
C ALA A 156 -19.60 4.86 1.28
N ARG A 157 -18.35 5.04 1.71
CA ARG A 157 -17.90 6.09 2.64
C ARG A 157 -17.07 7.19 1.97
N MET A 158 -16.78 7.06 0.67
CA MET A 158 -16.12 8.08 -0.15
C MET A 158 -17.14 9.11 -0.62
#